data_AF-A0A2N5ZT59-F1
#
_entry.id   AF-A0A2N5ZT59-F1
#
_cell.length_a   1.000
_cell.length_b   1.000
_cell.length_c   1.000
_cell.angle_alpha   90.00
_cell.angle_beta   90.00
_cell.angle_gamma   90.00
#
_symmetry.space_group_name_H-M   'P 1'
#
loop_
_entity.id
_entity.type
_entity.pdbx_description
1 polymer ?
#
loop_
_entity_poly.entity_id
_entity_poly.type
_entity_poly.pdbx_seq_one_letter_code
_entity_poly.pdbx_strand_id
1 'polypeptide(L)'
;MDIHQNIKILESLIESYQLDEAQEKVSDLLSTEPQNIDLMLILGKIQNKKQQYGDALNTYRAILDIDKDNEKAQAAIKMINNILEIRRSFYFENTYTDDDLYL
;
A
#
# COMPACT_ATOMS: atom_id res chain seq x y z
N MET A 1 -4.38 -24.35 10.88
CA MET A 1 -5.24 -23.15 10.87
C MET A 1 -5.62 -22.86 9.44
N ASP A 2 -6.89 -22.55 9.18
CA ASP A 2 -7.40 -22.30 7.84
C ASP A 2 -7.02 -20.87 7.38
N ILE A 3 -6.54 -20.74 6.14
CA ILE A 3 -6.18 -19.45 5.52
C ILE A 3 -7.36 -18.47 5.54
N HIS A 4 -8.58 -18.98 5.40
CA HIS A 4 -9.80 -18.18 5.44
C HIS A 4 -10.03 -17.53 6.81
N GLN A 5 -9.68 -18.22 7.90
CA GLN A 5 -9.78 -17.66 9.24
C GLN A 5 -8.74 -16.56 9.47
N ASN A 6 -7.53 -16.75 8.94
CA ASN A 6 -6.46 -15.77 9.03
C ASN A 6 -6.78 -14.49 8.26
N ILE A 7 -7.38 -14.59 7.07
CA ILE A 7 -7.82 -13.42 6.29
C ILE A 7 -8.86 -12.61 7.06
N LYS A 8 -9.86 -13.25 7.67
CA LYS A 8 -10.86 -12.53 8.51
C LYS A 8 -10.23 -11.79 9.68
N ILE A 9 -9.22 -12.38 10.32
CA ILE A 9 -8.46 -11.72 11.39
C ILE A 9 -7.73 -10.49 10.84
N LEU A 10 -7.06 -10.61 9.70
CA LEU A 10 -6.38 -9.50 9.05
C LEU A 10 -7.35 -8.36 8.71
N GLU A 11 -8.51 -8.68 8.15
CA GLU A 11 -9.54 -7.68 7.84
C GLU A 11 -9.99 -6.94 9.11
N SER A 12 -10.26 -7.67 10.19
CA SER A 12 -10.67 -7.08 11.48
C SER A 12 -9.58 -6.17 12.09
N LEU A 13 -8.30 -6.56 12.01
CA LEU A 13 -7.18 -5.73 12.46
C LEU A 13 -7.06 -4.44 11.62
N ILE A 14 -7.26 -4.54 10.31
CA ILE A 14 -7.23 -3.40 9.38
C ILE A 14 -8.39 -2.43 9.66
N GLU A 15 -9.59 -2.96 9.95
CA GLU A 15 -10.77 -2.17 10.33
C GLU A 15 -10.57 -1.47 11.68
N SER A 16 -9.94 -2.15 12.63
CA SER A 16 -9.59 -1.61 13.96
C SER A 16 -8.38 -0.66 13.94
N TYR A 17 -7.83 -0.36 12.76
CA TYR A 17 -6.63 0.47 12.56
C TYR A 17 -5.36 -0.04 13.29
N GLN A 18 -5.33 -1.33 13.65
CA GLN A 18 -4.18 -2.01 14.24
C GLN A 18 -3.21 -2.44 13.13
N LEU A 19 -2.67 -1.46 12.41
CA LEU A 19 -1.94 -1.69 11.16
C LEU A 19 -0.59 -2.40 11.37
N ASP A 20 0.05 -2.21 12.52
CA ASP A 20 1.32 -2.87 12.84
C ASP A 20 1.13 -4.37 13.13
N GLU A 21 0.12 -4.71 13.93
CA GLU A 21 -0.27 -6.11 14.20
C GLU A 21 -0.73 -6.81 12.92
N ALA A 22 -1.52 -6.11 12.08
CA ALA A 22 -1.93 -6.63 10.77
C ALA A 22 -0.72 -6.90 9.86
N GLN A 23 0.28 -6.02 9.89
CA GLN A 23 1.49 -6.15 9.10
C GLN A 23 2.36 -7.33 9.54
N GLU A 24 2.54 -7.51 10.85
CA GLU A 24 3.25 -8.67 11.41
C GLU A 24 2.54 -9.96 10.99
N LYS A 25 1.23 -10.03 11.23
CA LYS A 25 0.41 -11.21 10.92
C LYS A 25 0.44 -11.59 9.44
N VAL A 26 0.33 -10.62 8.53
CA VAL A 26 0.37 -10.91 7.09
C VAL A 26 1.78 -11.32 6.63
N SER A 27 2.83 -10.79 7.27
CA SER A 27 4.22 -11.15 6.96
C SER A 27 4.53 -12.59 7.38
N ASP A 28 4.00 -13.04 8.52
CA ASP A 28 4.10 -14.44 8.96
C ASP A 28 3.43 -15.39 7.96
N LEU A 29 2.24 -15.02 7.48
CA LEU A 29 1.49 -15.83 6.52
C LEU A 29 2.20 -15.87 5.15
N LEU A 30 2.74 -14.74 4.70
CA LEU A 30 3.55 -14.68 3.48
C LEU A 30 4.87 -15.44 3.61
N SER A 31 5.41 -15.63 4.81
CA SER A 31 6.59 -16.49 5.03
C SER A 31 6.28 -17.97 4.73
N THR A 32 5.02 -18.38 4.88
CA THR A 32 4.55 -19.73 4.50
C THR A 32 4.03 -19.82 3.07
N GLU A 33 3.42 -18.75 2.56
CA GLU A 33 2.81 -18.70 1.22
C GLU A 33 3.26 -17.43 0.47
N PRO A 34 4.52 -17.35 0.03
CA PRO A 34 5.14 -16.09 -0.42
C PRO A 34 4.57 -15.52 -1.72
N GLN A 35 3.83 -16.31 -2.49
CA GLN A 35 3.20 -15.90 -3.76
C GLN A 35 1.67 -15.91 -3.67
N ASN A 36 1.10 -15.93 -2.46
CA ASN A 36 -0.34 -15.84 -2.29
C ASN A 36 -0.79 -14.40 -2.59
N ILE A 37 -1.44 -14.22 -3.75
CA ILE A 37 -1.92 -12.93 -4.25
C ILE A 37 -2.87 -12.26 -3.25
N ASP A 38 -3.75 -13.01 -2.59
CA ASP A 38 -4.70 -12.42 -1.62
C ASP A 38 -3.98 -11.84 -0.41
N LEU A 39 -2.96 -12.54 0.11
CA LEU A 39 -2.13 -12.02 1.20
C LEU A 39 -1.28 -10.83 0.76
N MET A 40 -0.74 -10.84 -0.45
CA MET A 40 0.00 -9.70 -1.02
C MET A 40 -0.92 -8.48 -1.20
N LEU A 41 -2.17 -8.67 -1.64
CA LEU A 41 -3.17 -7.60 -1.72
C LEU A 41 -3.45 -7.00 -0.34
N ILE A 42 -3.55 -7.84 0.69
CA ILE A 42 -3.75 -7.39 2.07
C ILE A 42 -2.53 -6.58 2.56
N LEU A 43 -1.31 -7.07 2.33
CA LEU A 43 -0.09 -6.35 2.67
C LEU A 43 -0.03 -4.97 1.99
N GLY A 44 -0.30 -4.92 0.68
CA GLY A 44 -0.36 -3.65 -0.05
C GLY A 44 -1.42 -2.69 0.51
N LYS A 45 -2.57 -3.20 0.97
CA LYS A 45 -3.63 -2.40 1.59
C LYS A 45 -3.19 -1.84 2.94
N ILE A 46 -2.49 -2.63 3.75
CA ILE A 46 -1.91 -2.21 5.04
C ILE A 46 -0.88 -1.10 4.81
N GLN A 47 0.08 -1.32 3.90
CA GLN A 47 1.11 -0.34 3.55
C GLN A 47 0.49 0.98 3.05
N ASN A 48 -0.54 0.90 2.20
CA ASN A 48 -1.27 2.08 1.73
C ASN A 48 -1.93 2.84 2.90
N LYS A 49 -2.62 2.15 3.82
CA LYS A 49 -3.22 2.77 5.01
C LYS A 49 -2.17 3.41 5.93
N LYS A 50 -0.97 2.84 6.00
CA LYS A 50 0.20 3.40 6.71
C LYS A 50 0.87 4.56 5.95
N GLN A 51 0.36 4.94 4.77
CA GLN A 51 0.95 5.93 3.86
C GLN A 51 2.36 5.56 3.37
N GLN A 52 2.71 4.28 3.45
CA GLN A 52 3.95 3.71 2.93
C GLN A 52 3.79 3.44 1.43
N TYR A 53 3.55 4.49 0.66
CA TYR A 53 3.17 4.39 -0.74
C TYR A 53 4.22 3.70 -1.61
N GLY A 54 5.51 3.89 -1.31
CA GLY A 54 6.60 3.20 -2.01
C GLY A 54 6.53 1.69 -1.86
N ASP A 55 6.38 1.21 -0.62
CA ASP A 55 6.28 -0.21 -0.31
C ASP A 55 5.01 -0.82 -0.90
N ALA A 56 3.87 -0.12 -0.78
CA ALA A 56 2.62 -0.54 -1.37
C ALA A 56 2.73 -0.72 -2.89
N LEU A 57 3.34 0.24 -3.60
CA LEU A 57 3.56 0.14 -5.04
C LEU A 57 4.45 -1.05 -5.42
N ASN A 58 5.50 -1.34 -4.65
CA ASN A 58 6.35 -2.49 -4.89
C ASN A 58 5.57 -3.80 -4.71
N THR A 59 4.78 -3.91 -3.64
CA THR A 59 3.92 -5.08 -3.39
C THR A 59 2.91 -5.28 -4.51
N TYR A 60 2.20 -4.23 -4.95
CA TYR A 60 1.22 -4.37 -6.04
C TYR A 60 1.87 -4.69 -7.39
N ARG A 61 3.08 -4.18 -7.67
CA ARG A 61 3.82 -4.56 -8.88
C ARG A 61 4.23 -6.03 -8.86
N ALA A 62 4.69 -6.54 -7.71
CA ALA A 62 5.00 -7.96 -7.56
C ALA A 62 3.76 -8.85 -7.80
N ILE A 63 2.56 -8.39 -7.44
CA ILE A 63 1.32 -9.09 -7.81
C ILE A 63 1.14 -9.12 -9.32
N LEU A 64 1.36 -8.00 -10.02
CA LEU A 64 1.23 -7.93 -11.48
C LEU A 64 2.30 -8.74 -12.24
N ASP A 65 3.44 -9.02 -11.61
CA ASP A 65 4.44 -9.95 -12.16
C ASP A 65 3.94 -11.41 -12.15
N ILE A 66 3.06 -11.76 -11.20
CA ILE A 66 2.44 -13.09 -11.08
C ILE A 66 1.14 -13.17 -11.88
N ASP A 67 0.26 -12.18 -11.70
CA ASP A 67 -1.05 -12.03 -12.33
C ASP A 67 -1.18 -10.65 -12.97
N LYS A 68 -0.82 -10.56 -14.25
CA LYS A 68 -0.77 -9.32 -15.03
C LYS A 68 -2.12 -8.61 -15.12
N ASP A 69 -3.21 -9.36 -15.04
CA ASP A 69 -4.57 -8.86 -15.22
C ASP A 69 -5.27 -8.61 -13.86
N ASN A 70 -4.52 -8.59 -12.75
CA ASN A 70 -5.07 -8.36 -11.43
C ASN A 70 -5.65 -6.94 -11.29
N GLU A 71 -6.96 -6.80 -11.50
CA GLU A 71 -7.66 -5.51 -11.49
C GLU A 71 -7.49 -4.75 -10.18
N LYS A 72 -7.45 -5.47 -9.04
CA LYS A 72 -7.29 -4.87 -7.71
C LYS A 72 -5.91 -4.21 -7.56
N ALA A 73 -4.85 -4.90 -7.97
CA ALA A 73 -3.50 -4.35 -7.93
C ALA A 73 -3.34 -3.15 -8.89
N GLN A 74 -3.88 -3.24 -10.11
CA GLN A 74 -3.85 -2.12 -11.06
C GLN A 74 -4.60 -0.89 -10.53
N ALA A 75 -5.79 -1.09 -9.96
CA ALA A 75 -6.59 0.00 -9.36
C ALA A 75 -5.85 0.64 -8.18
N ALA A 76 -5.24 -0.16 -7.31
CA ALA A 76 -4.49 0.36 -6.17
C ALA A 76 -3.26 1.19 -6.61
N ILE A 77 -2.52 0.75 -7.62
CA ILE A 77 -1.38 1.51 -8.17
C ILE A 77 -1.86 2.86 -8.73
N LYS A 78 -2.94 2.87 -9.52
CA LYS A 78 -3.52 4.11 -10.07
C LYS A 78 -3.92 5.07 -8.95
N MET A 79 -4.60 4.57 -7.91
CA MET A 79 -5.00 5.38 -6.76
C MET A 79 -3.79 6.00 -6.05
N ILE A 80 -2.74 5.21 -5.79
CA ILE A 80 -1.53 5.72 -5.11
C ILE A 80 -0.82 6.77 -5.97
N ASN A 81 -0.67 6.53 -7.28
CA ASN A 81 -0.06 7.51 -8.18
C ASN A 81 -0.82 8.83 -8.18
N ASN A 82 -2.16 8.79 -8.21
CA ASN A 82 -2.98 10.00 -8.12
C ASN A 82 -2.73 10.77 -6.80
N ILE A 83 -2.62 10.06 -5.66
CA ILE A 83 -2.31 10.68 -4.36
C ILE A 83 -0.93 11.37 -4.40
N LEU A 84 0.06 10.73 -5.00
CA LEU A 84 1.42 11.27 -5.09
C LEU A 84 1.52 12.46 -6.07
N GLU A 85 0.80 12.40 -7.20
CA GLU A 85 0.72 13.50 -8.16
C GLU A 85 0.06 14.73 -7.56
N ILE A 86 -1.05 14.55 -6.81
CA ILE A 86 -1.72 15.63 -6.09
C ILE A 86 -0.74 16.32 -5.13
N ARG A 87 0.00 15.54 -4.31
CA ARG A 87 1.01 16.13 -3.42
C ARG A 87 2.04 16.94 -4.21
N ARG A 88 2.57 16.39 -5.32
CA ARG A 88 3.55 17.08 -6.16
C ARG A 88 3.01 18.42 -6.68
N SER A 89 1.78 18.47 -7.17
CA SER A 89 1.15 19.70 -7.68
C SER A 89 1.11 20.81 -6.62
N PHE A 90 0.74 20.48 -5.38
CA PHE A 90 0.71 21.44 -4.28
C PHE A 90 2.09 21.98 -3.86
N TYR A 91 3.16 21.23 -4.07
CA TYR A 91 4.52 21.70 -3.82
C TYR A 91 5.05 22.63 -4.92
N PHE A 92 4.54 22.55 -6.15
CA PHE A 92 4.91 23.47 -7.24
C PHE A 92 4.09 24.76 -7.27
N GLU A 93 2.85 24.75 -6.76
CA GLU A 93 2.02 25.96 -6.66
C GLU A 93 2.35 26.83 -5.43
N ASN A 94 3.07 26.28 -4.43
CA ASN A 94 3.61 27.03 -3.29
C ASN A 94 5.05 27.49 -3.54
N THR A 95 5.34 28.04 -4.72
CA THR A 95 6.42 29.03 -4.80
C THR A 95 5.91 30.31 -4.13
N TYR A 96 5.89 30.33 -2.79
CA TYR A 96 6.28 31.55 -2.11
C TYR A 96 7.69 31.83 -2.65
N THR A 97 7.73 32.74 -3.61
CA THR A 97 8.93 33.39 -4.10
C THR A 97 9.63 33.98 -2.89
N ASP A 98 10.55 33.22 -2.28
CA ASP A 98 11.63 33.75 -1.45
C ASP A 98 12.65 34.45 -2.40
N ASP A 99 12.16 35.34 -3.26
CA ASP A 99 12.99 36.30 -4.00
C ASP A 99 13.46 37.43 -3.05
N ASP A 100 13.01 37.47 -1.79
CA ASP A 100 13.31 38.54 -0.83
C ASP A 100 14.37 38.17 0.24
N LEU A 101 15.12 37.07 0.10
CA LEU A 101 16.24 36.73 1.00
C LEU A 101 17.63 37.11 0.47
N TYR A 102 17.70 37.87 -0.62
CA TYR A 102 18.93 38.45 -1.14
C TYR A 102 18.81 39.97 -1.34
N LEU A 103 18.67 40.74 -0.26
CA LEU A 103 19.06 42.16 -0.22
C LEU A 103 19.50 42.56 1.20
#